data_AF-A0A2S3X4G7-F1
#
_entry.id   AF-A0A2S3X4G7-F1
#
_cell.length_a   1.000
_cell.length_b   1.000
_cell.length_c   1.000
_cell.angle_alpha   90.00
_cell.angle_beta   90.00
_cell.angle_gamma   90.00
#
_symmetry.space_group_name_H-M   'P 1'
#
loop_
_entity.id
_entity.type
_entity.pdbx_description
1 polymer ?
#
loop_
_entity_poly.entity_id
_entity_poly.type
_entity_poly.pdbx_seq_one_letter_code
_entity_poly.pdbx_strand_id
1 'polypeptide(L)' 'MSLQSTSHDLYVHSYLGYQASIYVLWESSVEFPTGMLVEVGKPGATARTLRVSRSFTSSTEAILEGKVMAEQYVQSQNR' A
#
# COMPACT_ATOMS: atom_id res chain seq x y z
N MET A 1 -22.80 -0.56 -19.09
CA MET A 1 -21.44 -0.66 -18.53
C MET A 1 -21.57 -0.49 -17.03
N SER A 2 -21.30 -1.51 -16.21
CA SER A 2 -21.24 -1.32 -14.76
C SER A 2 -19.95 -0.57 -14.44
N LEU A 3 -20.06 0.59 -13.80
CA LEU A 3 -18.91 1.24 -13.17
C LEU A 3 -18.34 0.24 -12.15
N GLN A 4 -17.17 -0.32 -12.47
CA GLN A 4 -16.44 -1.21 -11.57
C GLN A 4 -15.97 -0.34 -10.40
N SER A 5 -16.68 -0.41 -9.27
CA SER A 5 -16.40 0.41 -8.10
C SER A 5 -15.20 -0.21 -7.38
N THR A 6 -14.04 0.40 -7.53
CA THR A 6 -12.86 0.04 -6.74
C THR A 6 -13.00 0.67 -5.35
N SER A 7 -13.02 -0.14 -4.30
CA SER A 7 -12.95 0.33 -2.91
C SER A 7 -11.55 0.12 -2.35
N HIS A 8 -11.23 0.81 -1.27
CA HIS A 8 -9.91 0.70 -0.65
C HIS A 8 -9.93 0.92 0.86
N ASP A 9 -9.16 0.10 1.57
CA ASP A 9 -8.88 0.27 2.99
C ASP A 9 -7.52 0.95 3.16
N LEU A 10 -7.44 1.92 4.08
CA LEU A 10 -6.21 2.65 4.38
C LEU A 10 -5.59 2.18 5.69
N TYR A 11 -4.31 1.85 5.65
CA TYR A 11 -3.49 1.53 6.80
C TYR A 11 -2.27 2.45 6.85
N VAL A 12 -1.99 3.03 8.01
CA VAL A 12 -0.83 3.90 8.19
C VAL A 12 0.25 3.16 8.96
N HIS A 13 1.48 3.24 8.47
CA HIS A 13 2.68 2.68 9.10
C HIS A 13 3.74 3.78 9.24
N SER A 14 4.49 3.78 10.34
CA SER A 14 5.57 4.75 10.56
C SER A 14 6.86 3.99 10.83
N TYR A 15 7.94 4.39 10.14
CA TYR A 15 9.22 3.70 10.22
C TYR A 15 10.39 4.67 9.98
N LEU A 16 11.34 4.74 10.92
CA LEU A 16 12.55 5.59 10.86
C LEU A 16 12.27 7.06 10.44
N GLY A 17 11.18 7.65 10.94
CA GLY A 17 10.78 9.03 10.62
C GLY A 17 10.12 9.21 9.25
N TYR A 18 9.86 8.13 8.52
CA TYR A 18 8.99 8.11 7.34
C TYR A 18 7.58 7.66 7.75
N GLN A 19 6.58 8.17 7.04
CA GLN A 19 5.20 7.72 7.11
C GLN A 19 4.85 7.00 5.81
N ALA A 20 4.15 5.88 5.93
CA ALA A 20 3.64 5.10 4.82
C ALA A 20 2.12 4.95 4.92
N SER A 21 1.42 5.31 3.86
CA SER A 21 -0.01 5.06 3.66
C SER A 21 -0.17 3.86 2.72
N ILE A 22 -0.76 2.78 3.23
CA ILE A 22 -0.97 1.53 2.53
C ILE A 22 -2.46 1.43 2.19
N TYR A 23 -2.78 1.53 0.91
CA TYR A 23 -4.13 1.37 0.38
C TYR A 23 -4.28 -0.04 -0.16
N VAL A 24 -5.09 -0.85 0.51
CA VAL A 24 -5.46 -2.19 0.03
C VAL A 24 -6.64 -2.02 -0.92
N LEU A 25 -6.48 -2.43 -2.18
CA LEU A 25 -7.46 -2.22 -3.23
C LEU A 25 -8.38 -3.44 -3.34
N TRP A 26 -9.67 -3.18 -3.53
CA TRP A 26 -10.70 -4.19 -3.69
C TRP A 26 -11.55 -3.87 -4.90
N GLU A 27 -11.96 -4.90 -5.62
CA GLU A 27 -13.01 -4.79 -6.62
C GLU A 27 -14.32 -5.31 -6.05
N SER A 28 -15.43 -4.66 -6.40
CA SER A 28 -16.75 -4.92 -5.79
C SER A 28 -17.27 -6.36 -6.02
N SER A 29 -16.69 -7.09 -6.98
CA SER A 29 -17.10 -8.44 -7.38
C SER A 29 -16.23 -9.56 -6.82
N VAL A 30 -15.21 -9.26 -6.01
CA VAL A 30 -14.28 -10.26 -5.48
C VAL A 30 -14.14 -10.18 -3.97
N GLU A 31 -13.97 -11.32 -3.33
CA GLU A 31 -13.83 -11.44 -1.88
C GLU A 31 -12.39 -11.24 -1.39
N PHE A 32 -11.45 -10.98 -2.30
CA PHE A 32 -10.03 -10.85 -2.01
C PHE A 32 -9.47 -9.53 -2.54
N PRO A 33 -8.45 -8.94 -1.88
CA PRO A 33 -7.84 -7.72 -2.39
C PRO A 33 -7.22 -7.95 -3.77
N THR A 34 -7.41 -6.99 -4.67
CA THR A 34 -6.93 -7.06 -6.06
C THR A 34 -5.65 -6.30 -6.30
N GLY A 35 -5.19 -5.54 -5.31
CA GLY A 35 -3.96 -4.78 -5.40
C GLY A 35 -3.64 -4.01 -4.13
N MET A 36 -2.55 -3.27 -4.21
CA MET A 36 -2.09 -2.41 -3.13
C MET A 36 -1.36 -1.20 -3.70
N LEU A 37 -1.54 -0.05 -3.06
CA LEU A 37 -0.72 1.14 -3.24
C LEU A 37 -0.05 1.49 -1.92
N VAL A 38 1.23 1.83 -1.95
CA VAL A 38 1.97 2.30 -0.79
C VAL A 38 2.54 3.66 -1.10
N GLU A 39 2.16 4.67 -0.36
CA GLU A 39 2.74 6.01 -0.43
C GLU A 39 3.65 6.19 0.76
N VAL A 40 4.96 6.29 0.54
CA VAL A 40 5.96 6.41 1.61
C VAL A 40 6.78 7.67 1.45
N GLY A 41 6.88 8.47 2.51
CA GLY A 41 7.62 9.74 2.47
C GLY A 41 7.95 10.26 3.86
N LYS A 42 8.92 11.19 3.93
CA LYS A 42 9.13 11.96 5.15
C LYS A 42 8.01 13.01 5.28
N PRO A 43 7.60 13.36 6.52
CA PRO A 43 6.72 14.50 6.74
C PRO A 43 7.25 15.76 6.02
N GLY A 44 6.41 16.39 5.20
CA GLY A 44 6.77 17.59 4.44
C GLY A 44 7.58 17.34 3.15
N ALA A 45 7.88 16.09 2.79
CA ALA A 45 8.51 15.74 1.51
C ALA A 45 7.49 15.10 0.57
N THR A 46 7.78 15.11 -0.74
CA THR A 46 6.99 14.38 -1.73
C THR A 46 7.09 12.88 -1.47
N ALA A 47 5.94 12.23 -1.23
CA ALA A 47 5.88 10.80 -1.03
C ALA A 47 6.18 10.03 -2.32
N ARG A 48 6.82 8.88 -2.19
CA ARG A 48 7.02 7.91 -3.26
C ARG A 48 5.85 6.93 -3.27
N THR A 49 5.21 6.77 -4.43
CA THR A 49 4.20 5.74 -4.64
C THR A 49 4.84 4.44 -5.14
N LEU A 50 4.51 3.33 -4.49
CA LEU A 50 4.84 1.96 -4.88
C LEU A 50 3.52 1.23 -5.14
N ARG A 51 3.39 0.60 -6.31
CA ARG A 51 2.14 -0.06 -6.72
C ARG A 51 2.36 -1.55 -6.93
N VAL A 52 1.46 -2.34 -6.39
CA VAL A 52 1.37 -3.77 -6.63
C VAL A 52 0.00 -4.08 -7.22
N SER A 53 -0.02 -4.55 -8.46
CA SER A 53 -1.23 -4.92 -9.18
C SER A 53 -1.32 -6.45 -9.29
N ARG A 54 -1.59 -7.11 -8.16
CA ARG A 54 -1.86 -8.55 -8.07
C ARG A 54 -2.90 -8.81 -6.99
N SER A 55 -3.62 -9.91 -7.10
CA SER A 55 -4.49 -10.37 -6.04
C SER A 55 -3.70 -10.86 -4.82
N PHE A 56 -4.25 -10.65 -3.63
CA PHE A 56 -3.75 -11.15 -2.36
C PHE A 56 -4.72 -12.18 -1.79
N THR A 57 -4.23 -13.13 -1.00
CA THR A 57 -5.06 -14.12 -0.31
C THR A 57 -5.88 -13.51 0.82
N SER A 58 -5.43 -12.39 1.39
CA SER A 58 -6.12 -11.65 2.44
C SER A 58 -5.65 -10.19 2.50
N SER A 59 -6.42 -9.33 3.16
CA SER A 59 -6.00 -7.96 3.46
C SER A 59 -4.76 -7.94 4.38
N THR A 60 -4.67 -8.88 5.32
CA THR A 60 -3.49 -9.03 6.19
C THR A 60 -2.21 -9.27 5.40
N GLU A 61 -2.25 -10.13 4.37
CA GLU A 61 -1.10 -10.36 3.48
C GLU A 61 -0.70 -9.04 2.79
N ALA A 62 -1.68 -8.34 2.19
CA ALA A 62 -1.44 -7.07 1.52
C ALA A 62 -0.81 -6.04 2.47
N ILE A 63 -1.34 -5.90 3.69
CA ILE A 63 -0.82 -4.95 4.68
C ILE A 63 0.63 -5.28 5.06
N LEU A 64 0.92 -6.56 5.32
CA LEU A 64 2.27 -7.00 5.70
C LEU A 64 3.27 -6.76 4.57
N GLU A 65 2.90 -7.09 3.34
CA GLU A 65 3.73 -6.79 2.16
C GLU A 65 3.95 -5.29 1.99
N GLY A 66 2.90 -4.47 2.17
CA GLY A 66 2.98 -3.02 2.10
C GLY A 66 3.94 -2.42 3.12
N LYS A 67 3.94 -2.93 4.36
CA LYS A 67 4.91 -2.55 5.39
C LYS A 67 6.33 -2.90 4.98
N VAL A 68 6.56 -4.13 4.54
CA VAL A 68 7.89 -4.57 4.08
C VAL A 68 8.40 -3.71 2.93
N MET A 69 7.54 -3.41 1.95
CA MET A 69 7.90 -2.53 0.82
C MET A 69 8.27 -1.12 1.28
N ALA A 70 7.50 -0.52 2.20
CA ALA A 70 7.80 0.78 2.76
C ALA A 70 9.16 0.77 3.50
N GLU A 71 9.41 -0.24 4.32
CA GLU A 71 10.65 -0.38 5.09
C GLU A 71 11.87 -0.58 4.18
N GLN A 72 11.76 -1.43 3.16
CA GLN A 72 12.81 -1.63 2.15
C GLN A 72 13.13 -0.34 1.39
N TYR A 73 12.10 0.42 1.01
CA TYR A 73 12.30 1.73 0.40
C TYR A 73 13.06 2.66 1.34
N VAL A 74 12.63 2.81 2.59
CA VAL A 74 13.29 3.67 3.58
C VAL A 74 14.75 3.27 3.80
N GLN A 75 15.02 1.96 3.91
CA GLN A 75 16.39 1.45 4.04
C GLN A 75 17.23 1.78 2.79
N SER A 76 16.66 1.73 1.59
CA SER A 76 17.36 2.10 0.35
C SER A 76 17.74 3.58 0.27
N GLN A 77 16.99 4.47 0.93
CA GLN A 77 17.28 5.92 0.96
C GLN A 77 18.37 6.29 1.97
N ASN A 78 18.69 5.40 2.91
CA ASN A 78 19.69 5.61 3.96
C ASN A 78 21.02 4.88 3.66
N ARG A 79 21.18 4.30 2.47
CA ARG A 79 22.44 3.73 1.97
C ARG A 79 23.15 4.77 1.10
#